data_AF-A0A164EIC4-F1
#
_entry.id   AF-A0A164EIC4-F1
#
_cell.length_a   1.000
_cell.length_b   1.000
_cell.length_c   1.000
_cell.angle_alpha   90.00
_cell.angle_beta   90.00
_cell.angle_gamma   90.00
#
_symmetry.space_group_name_H-M   'P 1'
#
loop_
_entity.id
_entity.type
_entity.pdbx_description
1 polymer ?
#
loop_
_entity_poly.entity_id
_entity_poly.type
_entity_poly.pdbx_seq_one_letter_code
_entity_poly.pdbx_strand_id
1 'polypeptide(L)'
;KCYLCGATDHFVRNCSKNTHKGNPTEIIESTSDHEVSVTVNPHNMFSIDEKEREQTAFFPGSIHSEEVREFWQTNLKAGEWVMDTIKNGYVFPFEKFPEAYEESNNASAYQNLSFVYKAVADLKKLGIVKFVDYKPHCVSPLTVSLKTGMDGSKKKRLCWDGSRCVNLCIKEQKVTLSHFQ
;
A
#
# COMPACT_ATOMS: atom_id res chain seq x y z
N LYS A 1 8.16 12.53 -16.64
CA LYS A 1 8.69 11.85 -17.85
C LYS A 1 7.94 10.55 -18.07
N CYS A 2 7.19 10.44 -19.16
CA CYS A 2 6.54 9.21 -19.61
C CYS A 2 7.60 8.15 -19.94
N TYR A 3 7.53 6.97 -19.32
CA TYR A 3 8.50 5.90 -19.54
C TYR A 3 8.34 5.19 -20.90
N LEU A 4 7.18 5.29 -21.55
CA LEU A 4 6.93 4.69 -22.86
C LEU A 4 7.49 5.53 -24.02
N CYS A 5 7.40 6.86 -23.95
CA CYS A 5 7.81 7.74 -25.06
C CYS A 5 8.95 8.69 -24.70
N GLY A 6 9.32 8.81 -23.43
CA GLY A 6 10.38 9.69 -22.95
C GLY A 6 10.01 11.17 -22.79
N ALA A 7 8.80 11.60 -23.16
CA ALA A 7 8.35 12.99 -23.05
C ALA A 7 8.01 13.39 -21.59
N THR A 8 8.08 14.67 -21.24
CA THR A 8 7.84 15.16 -19.87
C THR A 8 6.45 15.75 -19.64
N ASP A 9 5.70 15.99 -20.70
CA ASP A 9 4.42 16.72 -20.76
C ASP A 9 3.18 15.87 -20.39
N HIS A 10 3.32 14.54 -20.31
CA HIS A 10 2.21 13.65 -19.95
C HIS A 10 2.63 12.46 -19.09
N PHE A 11 1.64 11.89 -18.40
CA PHE A 11 1.76 10.60 -17.70
C PHE A 11 1.51 9.43 -18.65
N VAL A 12 2.07 8.25 -18.36
CA VAL A 12 2.00 7.08 -19.26
C VAL A 12 0.58 6.69 -19.67
N ARG A 13 -0.39 6.83 -18.77
CA ARG A 13 -1.80 6.55 -19.03
C ARG A 13 -2.38 7.39 -20.17
N ASN A 14 -1.81 8.57 -20.41
CA ASN A 14 -2.23 9.52 -21.45
C ASN A 14 -1.27 9.51 -22.66
N CYS A 15 -0.33 8.56 -22.72
CA CYS A 15 0.64 8.49 -23.81
C CYS A 15 -0.02 7.97 -25.08
N SER A 16 0.22 8.61 -26.22
CA SER A 16 -0.21 8.12 -27.54
C SER A 16 0.41 6.77 -27.90
N LYS A 17 1.58 6.43 -27.33
CA LYS A 17 2.23 5.11 -27.46
C LYS A 17 1.72 4.08 -26.45
N ASN A 18 0.80 4.46 -25.55
CA ASN A 18 0.15 3.51 -24.67
C ASN A 18 -0.97 2.80 -25.44
N THR A 19 -0.70 1.58 -25.87
CA THR A 19 -1.66 0.68 -26.52
C THR A 19 -2.74 0.16 -25.56
N HIS A 20 -2.54 0.34 -24.25
CA HIS A 20 -3.52 0.02 -23.22
C HIS A 20 -4.36 1.26 -22.88
N LYS A 21 -5.20 1.70 -23.82
CA LYS A 21 -6.36 2.54 -23.48
C LYS A 21 -7.39 1.61 -22.85
N GLY A 22 -7.34 1.45 -21.53
CA GLY A 22 -8.46 0.85 -20.81
C GLY A 22 -9.72 1.65 -21.12
N ASN A 23 -10.78 0.98 -21.58
CA ASN A 23 -12.10 1.57 -21.70
C ASN A 23 -12.45 2.25 -20.36
N PRO A 24 -12.97 3.48 -20.37
CA PRO A 24 -13.59 4.05 -19.19
C PRO A 24 -14.95 3.37 -19.01
N THR A 25 -14.97 2.15 -18.46
CA THR A 25 -16.23 1.47 -18.15
C THR A 25 -16.76 1.99 -16.82
N GLU A 26 -17.64 2.96 -16.95
CA GLU A 26 -18.95 3.04 -16.30
C GLU A 26 -19.01 2.78 -14.79
N ILE A 27 -19.31 3.87 -14.09
CA ILE A 27 -20.00 3.88 -12.80
C ILE A 27 -21.30 3.09 -12.99
N ILE A 28 -21.34 1.86 -12.48
CA ILE A 28 -22.60 1.15 -12.22
C ILE A 28 -22.90 1.37 -10.74
N GLU A 29 -23.74 2.38 -10.47
CA GLU A 29 -24.64 2.34 -9.33
C GLU A 29 -25.60 1.17 -9.56
N SER A 30 -25.63 0.20 -8.67
CA SER A 30 -26.81 -0.65 -8.51
C SER A 30 -26.99 -1.06 -7.06
N THR A 31 -28.07 -0.51 -6.52
CA THR A 31 -28.79 -0.91 -5.33
C THR A 31 -29.42 -2.30 -5.50
N SER A 32 -29.83 -2.85 -4.35
CA SER A 32 -30.79 -3.93 -4.11
C SER A 32 -30.35 -5.40 -4.28
N ASP A 33 -30.51 -6.07 -3.14
CA ASP A 33 -30.71 -7.48 -2.87
C ASP A 33 -31.46 -8.26 -3.96
N HIS A 34 -30.89 -9.38 -4.41
CA HIS A 34 -31.62 -10.63 -4.62
C HIS A 34 -30.66 -11.81 -4.88
N GLU A 35 -30.89 -12.91 -4.17
CA GLU A 35 -30.22 -14.21 -4.31
C GLU A 35 -30.50 -14.85 -5.69
N VAL A 36 -29.47 -15.40 -6.33
CA VAL A 36 -29.63 -16.45 -7.36
C VAL A 36 -28.52 -17.49 -7.19
N SER A 37 -28.93 -18.69 -6.84
CA SER A 37 -28.13 -19.92 -6.81
C SER A 37 -27.89 -20.47 -8.22
N VAL A 38 -26.64 -20.80 -8.58
CA VAL A 38 -26.34 -21.61 -9.76
C VAL A 38 -25.44 -22.78 -9.36
N THR A 39 -25.95 -23.97 -9.64
CA THR A 39 -25.39 -25.29 -9.36
C THR A 39 -24.22 -25.63 -10.29
N VAL A 40 -23.16 -26.25 -9.75
CA VAL A 40 -21.98 -26.70 -10.49
C VAL A 40 -22.13 -28.18 -10.83
N ASN A 41 -22.12 -28.55 -12.11
CA ASN A 41 -22.15 -29.94 -12.56
C ASN A 41 -20.71 -30.43 -12.82
N PRO A 42 -20.22 -31.51 -12.17
CA PRO A 42 -18.77 -31.77 -12.04
C PRO A 42 -18.17 -32.72 -13.10
N HIS A 43 -18.75 -32.84 -14.29
CA HIS A 43 -18.20 -33.71 -15.34
C HIS A 43 -18.11 -32.98 -16.69
N ASN A 44 -16.98 -32.32 -16.92
CA ASN A 44 -16.40 -32.27 -18.26
C ASN A 44 -14.88 -32.18 -18.16
N MET A 45 -14.25 -33.33 -18.33
CA MET A 45 -12.82 -33.54 -18.48
C MET A 45 -12.52 -33.51 -19.97
N PHE A 46 -11.96 -32.42 -20.49
CA PHE A 46 -11.37 -32.41 -21.84
C PHE A 46 -10.19 -31.44 -21.92
N SER A 47 -9.04 -32.05 -22.22
CA SER A 47 -7.89 -31.56 -23.00
C SER A 47 -7.16 -30.28 -22.57
N ILE A 48 -5.88 -30.48 -22.24
CA ILE A 48 -4.85 -29.44 -22.15
C ILE A 48 -4.66 -28.86 -23.54
N ASP A 49 -5.23 -27.67 -23.80
CA ASP A 49 -4.86 -26.82 -24.91
C ASP A 49 -3.87 -25.76 -24.40
N GLU A 50 -2.61 -25.90 -24.82
CA GLU A 50 -1.55 -24.90 -24.68
C GLU A 50 -1.84 -23.71 -25.62
N LYS A 51 -2.65 -22.75 -25.19
CA LYS A 51 -2.84 -21.41 -25.80
C LYS A 51 -3.86 -20.68 -24.91
N GLU A 52 -3.65 -19.50 -24.34
CA GLU A 52 -2.72 -18.40 -24.57
C GLU A 52 -2.32 -17.89 -23.19
N ARG A 53 -1.03 -17.63 -22.97
CA ARG A 53 -0.60 -16.91 -21.77
C ARG A 53 -1.14 -15.49 -21.95
N GLU A 54 -2.27 -15.18 -21.32
CA GLU A 54 -2.79 -13.81 -21.21
C GLU A 54 -1.60 -12.92 -20.86
N GLN A 55 -1.19 -12.07 -21.81
CA GLN A 55 -0.17 -11.06 -21.54
C GLN A 55 -0.82 -10.06 -20.59
N THR A 56 -0.75 -10.36 -19.29
CA THR A 56 -1.05 -9.39 -18.25
C THR A 56 -0.11 -8.22 -18.50
N ALA A 57 -0.66 -7.09 -18.95
CA ALA A 57 0.10 -5.91 -19.26
C ALA A 57 1.07 -5.60 -18.11
N PHE A 58 2.33 -5.32 -18.44
CA PHE A 58 3.34 -5.04 -17.42
C PHE A 58 2.94 -3.76 -16.66
N PHE A 59 2.47 -3.93 -15.42
CA PHE A 59 2.13 -2.84 -14.53
C PHE A 59 3.28 -2.63 -13.53
N PRO A 60 4.08 -1.56 -13.67
CA PRO A 60 5.16 -1.26 -12.72
C PRO A 60 4.65 -0.85 -11.31
N GLY A 61 3.34 -0.98 -11.05
CA GLY A 61 2.73 -0.66 -9.76
C GLY A 61 2.99 -1.72 -8.68
N SER A 62 3.20 -2.99 -9.06
CA SER A 62 3.60 -4.04 -8.10
C SER A 62 5.12 -4.13 -8.02
N ILE A 63 5.72 -3.59 -6.97
CA ILE A 63 7.19 -3.58 -6.79
C ILE A 63 7.78 -4.94 -6.38
N HIS A 64 6.94 -5.96 -6.26
CA HIS A 64 7.29 -7.25 -5.67
C HIS A 64 7.73 -8.30 -6.70
N SER A 65 7.42 -8.13 -7.99
CA SER A 65 7.92 -9.05 -9.03
C SER A 65 9.32 -8.66 -9.49
N GLU A 66 10.11 -9.67 -9.89
CA GLU A 66 11.49 -9.45 -10.36
C GLU A 66 11.51 -8.59 -11.62
N GLU A 67 10.58 -8.84 -12.55
CA GLU A 67 10.40 -8.06 -13.78
C GLU A 67 10.21 -6.56 -13.49
N VAL A 68 9.44 -6.21 -12.45
CA VAL A 68 9.25 -4.81 -12.08
C VAL A 68 10.52 -4.23 -11.48
N ARG A 69 11.24 -4.97 -10.64
CA ARG A 69 12.52 -4.52 -10.05
C ARG A 69 13.57 -4.26 -11.13
N GLU A 70 13.66 -5.13 -12.13
CA GLU A 70 14.54 -4.94 -13.30
C GLU A 70 14.21 -3.65 -14.06
N PHE A 71 12.93 -3.35 -14.25
CA PHE A 71 12.50 -2.09 -14.86
C PHE A 71 12.92 -0.86 -14.05
N TRP A 72 12.80 -0.89 -12.72
CA TRP A 72 13.29 0.19 -11.85
C TRP A 72 14.81 0.38 -11.98
N GLN A 73 15.56 -0.71 -12.06
CA GLN A 73 17.02 -0.66 -12.17
C GLN A 73 17.49 -0.21 -13.56
N THR A 74 16.89 -0.72 -14.63
CA THR A 74 17.41 -0.57 -16.00
C THR A 74 16.76 0.57 -16.77
N ASN A 75 15.43 0.67 -16.74
CA ASN A 75 14.67 1.70 -17.48
C ASN A 75 14.63 3.03 -16.72
N LEU A 76 14.36 2.98 -15.41
CA LEU A 76 14.30 4.19 -14.58
C LEU A 76 15.67 4.60 -14.02
N LYS A 77 16.67 3.71 -14.10
CA LYS A 77 18.02 3.95 -13.55
C LYS A 77 17.95 4.41 -12.08
N ALA A 78 17.10 3.74 -11.30
CA ALA A 78 16.91 4.06 -9.90
C ALA A 78 18.24 3.92 -9.13
N GLY A 79 18.50 4.87 -8.24
CA GLY A 79 19.70 4.85 -7.41
C GLY A 79 19.70 3.68 -6.42
N GLU A 80 20.87 3.36 -5.88
CA GLU A 80 21.07 2.24 -4.95
C GLU A 80 20.09 2.26 -3.77
N TRP A 81 19.86 3.43 -3.16
CA TRP A 81 18.90 3.58 -2.05
C TRP A 81 17.47 3.20 -2.42
N VAL A 82 17.02 3.56 -3.63
CA VAL A 82 15.68 3.21 -4.13
C VAL A 82 15.58 1.71 -4.36
N MET A 83 16.62 1.12 -4.98
CA MET A 83 16.68 -0.32 -5.24
C MET A 83 16.72 -1.15 -3.96
N ASP A 84 17.47 -0.71 -2.96
CA ASP A 84 17.52 -1.33 -1.63
C ASP A 84 16.16 -1.30 -0.95
N THR A 85 15.48 -0.13 -0.96
CA THR A 85 14.13 0.02 -0.40
C THR A 85 13.11 -0.90 -1.09
N ILE A 86 13.20 -1.08 -2.41
CA ILE A 86 12.30 -1.97 -3.17
C ILE A 86 12.55 -3.45 -2.85
N LYS A 87 13.81 -3.84 -2.66
CA LYS A 87 14.19 -5.24 -2.43
C LYS A 87 13.95 -5.66 -0.98
N ASN A 88 14.39 -4.83 -0.04
CA ASN A 88 14.50 -5.16 1.38
C ASN A 88 13.43 -4.45 2.23
N GLY A 89 12.66 -3.55 1.63
CA GLY A 89 11.74 -2.68 2.35
C GLY A 89 12.44 -1.44 2.89
N TYR A 90 11.63 -0.48 3.34
CA TYR A 90 12.16 0.75 3.93
C TYR A 90 12.72 0.50 5.32
N VAL A 91 14.01 0.77 5.50
CA VAL A 91 14.67 0.78 6.81
C VAL A 91 14.63 2.21 7.36
N PHE A 92 14.18 2.36 8.60
CA PHE A 92 14.17 3.67 9.26
C PHE A 92 15.61 4.20 9.40
N PRO A 93 15.91 5.41 8.89
CA PRO A 93 17.25 6.00 8.97
C PRO A 93 17.44 6.62 10.36
N PHE A 94 17.53 5.78 11.38
CA PHE A 94 17.78 6.22 12.75
C PHE A 94 19.16 6.87 12.87
N GLU A 95 19.23 8.09 13.40
CA GLU A 95 20.49 8.73 13.80
C GLU A 95 21.02 8.10 15.09
N LYS A 96 20.09 7.75 15.98
CA LYS A 96 20.32 6.96 17.19
C LYS A 96 19.15 6.00 17.37
N PHE A 97 19.37 4.87 18.02
CA PHE A 97 18.24 4.00 18.37
C PHE A 97 17.38 4.67 19.46
N PRO A 98 16.04 4.55 19.40
CA PRO A 98 15.19 5.03 20.48
C PRO A 98 15.51 4.28 21.78
N GLU A 99 15.51 5.02 22.89
CA GLU A 99 15.58 4.42 24.22
C GLU A 99 14.32 3.60 24.52
N ALA A 100 14.41 2.74 25.52
CA ALA A 100 13.25 1.97 25.96
C ALA A 100 12.15 2.94 26.42
N TYR A 101 10.94 2.79 25.86
CA TYR A 101 9.87 3.75 26.02
C TYR A 101 8.51 3.05 26.11
N GLU A 102 7.63 3.57 26.96
CA GLU A 102 6.26 3.12 27.07
C GLU A 102 5.34 4.30 27.36
N GLU A 103 4.22 4.35 26.66
CA GLU A 103 3.17 5.29 26.95
C GLU A 103 1.78 4.68 26.68
N SER A 104 0.80 5.17 27.43
CA SER A 104 -0.60 4.77 27.28
C SER A 104 -1.20 5.27 25.97
N ASN A 105 -2.22 4.56 25.47
CA ASN A 105 -2.98 4.99 24.28
C ASN A 105 -3.51 6.43 24.42
N ASN A 106 -3.61 7.14 23.30
CA ASN A 106 -4.21 8.47 23.30
C ASN A 106 -5.72 8.38 23.56
N ALA A 107 -6.31 9.44 24.09
CA ALA A 107 -7.73 9.48 24.49
C ALA A 107 -8.69 9.01 23.37
N SER A 108 -8.39 9.34 22.11
CA SER A 108 -9.22 8.93 20.97
C SER A 108 -9.28 7.41 20.76
N ALA A 109 -8.22 6.68 21.09
CA ALA A 109 -8.23 5.22 21.01
C ALA A 109 -9.10 4.60 22.12
N TYR A 110 -9.03 5.13 23.34
CA TYR A 110 -9.91 4.69 24.44
C TYR A 110 -11.39 4.97 24.14
N GLN A 111 -11.70 6.11 23.51
CA GLN A 111 -13.06 6.44 23.09
C GLN A 111 -13.60 5.55 21.95
N ASN A 112 -12.72 4.78 21.30
CA ASN A 112 -13.04 3.99 20.11
C ASN A 112 -12.54 2.54 20.20
N LEU A 113 -12.52 1.96 21.41
CA LEU A 113 -11.94 0.63 21.66
C LEU A 113 -12.45 -0.47 20.73
N SER A 114 -13.75 -0.52 20.44
CA SER A 114 -14.33 -1.53 19.53
C SER A 114 -13.72 -1.48 18.13
N PHE A 115 -13.50 -0.27 17.60
CA PHE A 115 -12.81 -0.07 16.33
C PHE A 115 -11.33 -0.46 16.43
N VAL A 116 -10.64 -0.08 17.51
CA VAL A 116 -9.22 -0.39 17.72
C VAL A 116 -8.99 -1.90 17.75
N TYR A 117 -9.77 -2.64 18.55
CA TYR A 117 -9.65 -4.10 18.64
C TYR A 117 -9.90 -4.77 17.30
N LYS A 118 -10.95 -4.37 16.58
CA LYS A 118 -11.24 -4.90 15.25
C LYS A 118 -10.08 -4.62 14.28
N ALA A 119 -9.61 -3.39 14.22
CA ALA A 119 -8.54 -3.00 13.31
C ALA A 119 -7.24 -3.76 13.60
N VAL A 120 -6.86 -3.92 14.88
CA VAL A 120 -5.67 -4.69 15.28
C VAL A 120 -5.84 -6.18 14.95
N ALA A 121 -7.02 -6.76 15.17
CA ALA A 121 -7.31 -8.14 14.80
C ALA A 121 -7.25 -8.36 13.27
N ASP A 122 -7.77 -7.42 12.50
CA ASP A 122 -7.69 -7.44 11.03
C ASP A 122 -6.22 -7.37 10.57
N LEU A 123 -5.41 -6.49 11.16
CA LEU A 123 -3.96 -6.41 10.87
C LEU A 123 -3.24 -7.73 11.21
N LYS A 124 -3.61 -8.39 12.31
CA LYS A 124 -3.06 -9.70 12.70
C LYS A 124 -3.46 -10.79 11.70
N LYS A 125 -4.73 -10.81 11.27
CA LYS A 125 -5.25 -11.75 10.26
C LYS A 125 -4.53 -11.59 8.91
N LEU A 126 -4.22 -10.35 8.53
CA LEU A 126 -3.47 -10.03 7.31
C LEU A 126 -1.97 -10.31 7.42
N GLY A 127 -1.46 -10.71 8.59
CA GLY A 127 -0.04 -10.94 8.82
C GLY A 127 0.81 -9.66 8.88
N ILE A 128 0.20 -8.49 8.99
CA ILE A 128 0.89 -7.19 9.06
C ILE A 128 1.51 -6.95 10.44
N VAL A 129 0.85 -7.44 11.49
CA VAL A 129 1.35 -7.37 12.87
C VAL A 129 1.43 -8.75 13.50
N LYS A 130 2.32 -8.89 14.50
CA LYS A 130 2.40 -10.07 15.35
C LYS A 130 2.09 -9.69 16.81
N PHE A 131 1.44 -10.60 17.51
CA PHE A 131 1.35 -10.52 18.97
C PHE A 131 2.55 -11.23 19.56
N VAL A 132 3.09 -10.64 20.62
CA VAL A 132 4.26 -11.12 21.35
C VAL A 132 3.89 -11.22 22.82
N ASP A 133 4.51 -12.16 23.52
CA ASP A 133 4.35 -12.42 24.95
C ASP A 133 5.36 -11.65 25.82
N TYR A 134 6.31 -10.97 25.20
CA TYR A 134 7.27 -10.08 25.84
C TYR A 134 6.93 -8.61 25.55
N LYS A 135 7.34 -7.72 26.45
CA LYS A 135 7.18 -6.27 26.25
C LYS A 135 8.14 -5.78 25.14
N PRO A 136 7.64 -5.13 24.08
CA PRO A 136 8.49 -4.50 23.08
C PRO A 136 9.37 -3.39 23.67
N HIS A 137 10.52 -3.12 23.02
CA HIS A 137 11.45 -2.07 23.44
C HIS A 137 10.81 -0.67 23.44
N CYS A 138 9.97 -0.40 22.43
CA CYS A 138 9.13 0.79 22.37
C CYS A 138 7.65 0.40 22.33
N VAL A 139 6.89 0.87 23.30
CA VAL A 139 5.43 0.72 23.39
C VAL A 139 4.80 2.08 23.14
N SER A 140 4.54 2.35 21.86
CA SER A 140 3.97 3.63 21.41
C SER A 140 2.44 3.63 21.47
N PRO A 141 1.82 4.78 21.77
CA PRO A 141 0.37 4.90 21.84
C PRO A 141 -0.32 4.62 20.50
N LEU A 142 -1.52 4.03 20.58
CA LEU A 142 -2.46 4.04 19.46
C LEU A 142 -3.34 5.29 19.52
N THR A 143 -3.71 5.77 18.35
CA THR A 143 -4.61 6.91 18.14
C THR A 143 -5.67 6.52 17.11
N VAL A 144 -6.89 7.00 17.29
CA VAL A 144 -7.91 6.94 16.24
C VAL A 144 -8.11 8.33 15.65
N SER A 145 -7.82 8.46 14.36
CA SER A 145 -8.08 9.67 13.58
C SER A 145 -9.41 9.55 12.84
N LEU A 146 -10.14 10.67 12.73
CA LEU A 146 -11.38 10.78 11.98
C LEU A 146 -11.15 11.68 10.77
N LYS A 147 -11.42 11.14 9.58
CA LYS A 147 -11.40 11.90 8.33
C LYS A 147 -12.83 12.00 7.79
N THR A 148 -13.26 13.22 7.52
CA THR A 148 -14.52 13.48 6.82
C THR A 148 -14.28 13.44 5.31
N GLY A 149 -15.08 12.63 4.60
CA GLY A 149 -15.09 12.57 3.14
C GLY A 149 -15.82 13.76 2.52
N MET A 150 -15.66 13.95 1.20
CA MET A 150 -16.41 14.98 0.46
C MET A 150 -17.92 14.73 0.48
N ASP A 151 -18.32 13.47 0.64
CA ASP A 151 -19.70 13.00 0.82
C ASP A 151 -20.23 13.20 2.26
N GLY A 152 -19.43 13.80 3.15
CA GLY A 152 -19.77 13.95 4.57
C GLY A 152 -19.56 12.68 5.41
N SER A 153 -19.14 11.56 4.81
CA SER A 153 -18.91 10.31 5.53
C SER A 153 -17.72 10.45 6.50
N LYS A 154 -17.83 9.88 7.71
CA LYS A 154 -16.73 9.87 8.70
C LYS A 154 -16.02 8.53 8.64
N LYS A 155 -14.74 8.54 8.27
CA LYS A 155 -13.89 7.34 8.21
C LYS A 155 -12.86 7.37 9.33
N LYS A 156 -12.84 6.30 10.14
CA LYS A 156 -11.85 6.11 11.20
C LYS A 156 -10.55 5.53 10.63
N ARG A 157 -9.41 5.96 11.14
CA ARG A 157 -8.08 5.43 10.84
C ARG A 157 -7.39 5.08 12.14
N LEU A 158 -6.85 3.86 12.22
CA LEU A 158 -5.96 3.48 13.30
C LEU A 158 -4.57 4.04 12.99
N CYS A 159 -3.98 4.74 13.94
CA CYS A 159 -2.67 5.36 13.82
C CYS A 159 -1.77 4.86 14.95
N TRP A 160 -0.56 4.44 14.59
CA TRP A 160 0.51 4.19 15.55
C TRP A 160 1.28 5.51 15.74
N ASP A 161 1.40 5.97 17.00
CA ASP A 161 1.97 7.27 17.31
C ASP A 161 3.45 7.16 17.72
N GLY A 162 4.33 7.31 16.73
CA GLY A 162 5.77 7.37 16.94
C GLY A 162 6.31 8.77 17.27
N SER A 163 5.46 9.80 17.31
CA SER A 163 5.90 11.21 17.27
C SER A 163 6.71 11.65 18.50
N ARG A 164 6.44 11.06 19.67
CA ARG A 164 7.05 11.43 20.96
C ARG A 164 8.37 10.74 21.27
N CYS A 165 8.72 9.67 20.56
CA CYS A 165 9.93 8.90 20.85
C CYS A 165 10.63 8.45 19.57
N VAL A 166 10.02 7.55 18.80
CA VAL A 166 10.66 6.93 17.63
C VAL A 166 11.01 7.96 16.56
N ASN A 167 10.10 8.90 16.27
CA ASN A 167 10.33 9.90 15.21
C ASN A 167 11.44 10.88 15.58
N LEU A 168 11.68 11.16 16.86
CA LEU A 168 12.77 12.03 17.32
C LEU A 168 14.16 11.43 17.08
N CYS A 169 14.21 10.13 16.79
CA CYS A 169 15.43 9.38 16.55
C CYS A 169 15.72 9.21 15.05
N ILE A 170 14.79 9.58 14.17
CA ILE A 170 14.93 9.46 12.72
C ILE A 170 15.67 10.69 12.20
N LYS A 171 16.71 10.47 11.39
CA LYS A 171 17.45 11.55 10.73
C LYS A 171 16.55 12.25 9.72
N GLU A 172 16.42 13.57 9.83
CA GLU A 172 15.74 14.37 8.82
C GLU A 172 16.52 14.32 7.51
N GLN A 173 15.86 13.86 6.45
CA GLN A 173 16.41 13.85 5.10
C GLN A 173 15.72 14.94 4.29
N LYS A 174 16.46 15.99 3.93
CA LYS A 174 15.96 17.02 3.02
C LYS A 174 15.82 16.42 1.63
N VAL A 175 14.59 16.35 1.15
CA VAL A 175 14.29 15.91 -0.22
C VAL A 175 13.92 17.14 -1.04
N THR A 176 14.74 17.44 -2.05
CA THR A 176 14.40 18.46 -3.05
C THR A 176 13.58 17.80 -4.15
N LEU A 177 12.30 18.16 -4.25
CA LEU A 177 11.44 17.73 -5.35
C LEU A 177 11.72 18.62 -6.57
N SER A 178 12.75 18.30 -7.33
CA SER A 178 13.30 19.09 -8.44
C SER A 178 12.37 19.26 -9.66
N HIS A 179 11.11 18.83 -9.59
CA HIS A 179 10.19 18.77 -10.73
C HIS A 179 8.86 19.54 -10.52
N PHE A 180 8.83 20.50 -9.59
CA PHE A 180 7.70 21.44 -9.42
C PHE A 180 8.04 22.88 -9.81
N GLN A 181 8.99 23.07 -10.73
CA GLN A 181 9.28 24.37 -11.35
C GLN A 181 8.61 24.47 -12.72
#